data_AF-A0A259PI69-F1
#
_entry.id   AF-A0A259PI69-F1
#
_cell.length_a   1.000
_cell.length_b   1.000
_cell.length_c   1.000
_cell.angle_alpha   90.00
_cell.angle_beta   90.00
_cell.angle_gamma   90.00
#
_symmetry.space_group_name_H-M   'P 1'
#
loop_
_entity.id
_entity.type
_entity.pdbx_description
1 polymer ?
#
loop_
_entity_poly.entity_id
_entity_poly.type
_entity_poly.pdbx_seq_one_letter_code
_entity_poly.pdbx_strand_id
1 'polypeptide(L)'
;MTAVPAPGRQVGAPFEHGVLTEAGTHPAALTGDGLTDLMQAILSVAGELELSAVLERFVQVSAELTGARFGAINVLDNRGASTTFVYTGVPTAIARMLARPPHAQGVLGQIPDEGALRLTDLTKHPAFRG
;
A
#
# COMPACT_ATOMS: atom_id res chain seq x y z
N MET A 1 41.92 -2.77 -18.72
CA MET A 1 41.73 -2.44 -17.28
C MET A 1 41.09 -1.06 -17.24
N THR A 2 39.79 -0.98 -17.03
CA THR A 2 39.07 0.30 -16.92
C THR A 2 38.21 0.21 -15.67
N ALA A 3 38.54 1.04 -14.68
CA ALA A 3 37.97 1.00 -13.34
C ALA A 3 36.50 1.42 -13.33
N VAL A 4 35.69 0.69 -12.55
CA VAL A 4 34.31 0.99 -12.21
C VAL A 4 34.28 2.18 -11.23
N PRO A 5 33.44 3.22 -11.43
CA PRO A 5 33.26 4.27 -10.44
C PRO A 5 32.42 3.76 -9.26
N ALA A 6 32.85 4.06 -8.03
CA ALA A 6 32.18 3.69 -6.79
C ALA A 6 30.87 4.49 -6.56
N PRO A 7 29.82 3.89 -5.98
CA PRO A 7 28.58 4.59 -5.70
C PRO A 7 28.68 5.44 -4.41
N GLY A 8 28.12 6.65 -4.50
CA GLY A 8 27.42 7.35 -3.41
C GLY A 8 28.22 7.68 -2.16
N ARG A 9 28.84 8.87 -2.12
CA ARG A 9 29.41 9.45 -0.90
C ARG A 9 28.29 9.85 0.06
N GLN A 10 28.15 9.13 1.16
CA GLN A 10 27.30 9.50 2.29
C GLN A 10 27.92 10.72 3.00
N VAL A 11 27.17 11.83 3.12
CA VAL A 11 27.58 13.01 3.90
C VAL A 11 26.41 13.43 4.79
N GLY A 12 26.62 13.39 6.11
CA GLY A 12 25.73 14.01 7.10
C GLY A 12 25.67 13.23 8.43
N ALA A 13 26.20 13.83 9.49
CA ALA A 13 26.13 13.35 10.88
C ALA A 13 24.68 13.50 11.47
N PRO A 14 24.39 12.97 12.68
CA PRO A 14 23.04 12.53 13.07
C PRO A 14 22.09 13.68 13.48
N PHE A 15 20.83 13.56 13.07
CA PHE A 15 19.73 14.43 13.49
C PHE A 15 19.00 13.78 14.68
N GLU A 16 19.01 14.43 15.85
CA GLU A 16 18.25 13.97 17.02
C GLU A 16 16.74 14.15 16.77
N HIS A 17 16.03 13.01 16.73
CA HIS A 17 14.57 12.88 16.64
C HIS A 17 13.89 13.31 15.32
N GLY A 18 14.36 12.78 14.20
CA GLY A 18 13.62 12.80 12.94
C GLY A 18 13.95 11.62 12.03
N VAL A 19 12.96 11.08 11.32
CA VAL A 19 13.19 10.14 10.22
C VAL A 19 13.39 10.96 8.96
N LEU A 20 14.58 10.88 8.35
CA LEU A 20 14.78 11.34 6.99
C LEU A 20 14.15 10.31 6.05
N THR A 21 12.90 10.54 5.69
CA THR A 21 12.27 9.84 4.58
C THR A 21 12.57 10.67 3.33
N GLU A 22 13.27 10.11 2.34
CA GLU A 22 13.24 10.71 1.00
C GLU A 22 11.77 10.81 0.59
N ALA A 23 11.29 12.02 0.30
CA ALA A 23 9.97 12.18 -0.29
C ALA A 23 9.96 11.32 -1.55
N GLY A 24 9.11 10.28 -1.56
CA GLY A 24 9.02 9.40 -2.71
C GLY A 24 8.85 10.25 -3.97
N THR A 25 9.76 10.10 -4.92
CA THR A 25 9.67 10.80 -6.21
C THR A 25 8.41 10.33 -6.91
N HIS A 26 7.28 10.99 -6.67
CA HIS A 26 6.16 10.95 -7.58
C HIS A 26 6.59 11.76 -8.80
N PRO A 27 6.71 11.14 -9.99
CA PRO A 27 7.08 11.84 -11.19
C PRO A 27 5.88 12.66 -11.67
N ALA A 28 5.55 13.74 -10.95
CA ALA A 28 4.82 14.84 -11.56
C ALA A 28 5.79 15.47 -12.55
N ALA A 29 5.46 15.45 -13.85
CA ALA A 29 6.24 16.13 -14.85
C ALA A 29 6.24 17.63 -14.50
N LEU A 30 7.37 18.13 -14.00
CA LEU A 30 7.52 19.53 -13.64
C LEU A 30 7.42 20.37 -14.92
N THR A 31 6.45 21.27 -14.93
CA THR A 31 6.16 22.14 -16.07
C THR A 31 7.11 23.33 -16.15
N GLY A 32 7.95 23.52 -15.12
CA GLY A 32 8.91 24.63 -15.01
C GLY A 32 8.29 25.89 -14.37
N ASP A 33 7.00 25.85 -14.06
CA ASP A 33 6.30 26.85 -13.26
C ASP A 33 6.06 26.27 -11.85
N GLY A 34 6.87 26.71 -10.90
CA GLY A 34 6.85 26.19 -9.53
C GLY A 34 5.52 26.38 -8.79
N LEU A 35 4.69 27.36 -9.17
CA LEU A 35 3.36 27.53 -8.57
C LEU A 35 2.39 26.47 -9.10
N THR A 36 2.41 26.23 -10.41
CA THR A 36 1.60 25.20 -11.05
C THR A 36 2.00 23.81 -10.57
N ASP A 37 3.30 23.54 -10.47
CA ASP A 37 3.81 22.25 -9.98
C ASP A 37 3.44 22.01 -8.50
N LEU A 38 3.48 23.05 -7.64
CA LEU A 38 3.05 22.96 -6.25
C LEU A 38 1.55 22.74 -6.12
N MET A 39 0.73 23.43 -6.91
CA MET A 39 -0.72 23.25 -6.95
C MET A 39 -1.10 21.80 -7.33
N GLN A 40 -0.43 21.23 -8.34
CA GLN A 40 -0.60 19.83 -8.73
C GLN A 40 -0.23 18.85 -7.60
N ALA A 41 0.88 19.11 -6.90
CA ALA A 41 1.30 18.30 -5.76
C ALA A 41 0.27 18.34 -4.62
N ILE A 42 -0.26 19.53 -4.28
CA ILE A 42 -1.29 19.68 -3.25
C ILE A 42 -2.58 18.95 -3.62
N LEU A 43 -3.02 19.08 -4.88
CA LEU A 43 -4.21 18.39 -5.37
C LEU A 43 -4.05 16.87 -5.35
N SER A 44 -2.87 16.35 -5.69
CA SER A 44 -2.55 14.92 -5.58
C SER A 44 -2.69 14.44 -4.13
N VAL A 45 -2.06 15.14 -3.18
CA VAL A 45 -2.11 14.78 -1.76
C VAL A 45 -3.54 14.84 -1.22
N ALA A 46 -4.32 15.88 -1.59
CA ALA A 46 -5.71 15.99 -1.19
C ALA A 46 -6.56 14.83 -1.75
N GLY A 47 -6.34 14.43 -3.00
CA GLY A 47 -7.00 13.29 -3.63
C GLY A 47 -6.64 11.95 -2.98
N GLU A 48 -5.39 11.76 -2.58
CA GLU A 48 -4.94 10.56 -1.85
C GLU A 48 -5.59 10.44 -0.46
N LEU A 49 -5.75 11.56 0.25
CA LEU A 49 -6.43 11.62 1.55
C LEU A 49 -7.92 11.29 1.41
N GLU A 50 -8.58 11.81 0.38
CA GLU A 50 -9.98 11.47 0.05
C GLU A 50 -10.13 9.99 -0.32
N LEU A 51 -9.25 9.45 -1.17
CA LEU A 51 -9.29 8.05 -1.56
C LEU A 51 -9.18 7.11 -0.35
N SER A 52 -8.24 7.40 0.56
CA SER A 52 -8.04 6.62 1.77
C SER A 52 -9.32 6.59 2.63
N ALA A 53 -9.93 7.76 2.86
CA ALA A 53 -11.18 7.86 3.62
C ALA A 53 -12.36 7.13 2.94
N VAL A 54 -12.46 7.22 1.61
CA VAL A 54 -13.48 6.51 0.83
C VAL A 54 -13.32 5.00 0.94
N LEU A 55 -12.10 4.48 0.79
CA LEU A 55 -11.82 3.04 0.90
C LEU A 55 -12.08 2.51 2.31
N GLU A 56 -11.69 3.26 3.35
CA GLU A 56 -12.01 2.94 4.75
C GLU A 56 -13.51 2.81 4.96
N ARG A 57 -14.28 3.81 4.51
CA ARG A 57 -15.73 3.79 4.62
C ARG A 57 -16.34 2.62 3.83
N PHE A 58 -15.83 2.36 2.63
CA PHE A 58 -16.31 1.29 1.77
C PHE A 58 -16.10 -0.09 2.42
N VAL A 59 -14.90 -0.37 2.93
CA VAL A 59 -14.57 -1.63 3.61
C VAL A 59 -15.45 -1.82 4.85
N GLN A 60 -15.63 -0.76 5.64
CA GLN A 60 -16.48 -0.80 6.81
C GLN A 60 -17.93 -1.13 6.45
N VAL A 61 -18.54 -0.39 5.53
CA VAL A 61 -19.94 -0.59 5.13
C VAL A 61 -20.14 -1.97 4.48
N SER A 62 -19.18 -2.42 3.68
CA SER A 62 -19.25 -3.75 3.04
C SER A 62 -19.20 -4.88 4.07
N ALA A 63 -18.36 -4.77 5.09
CA ALA A 63 -18.30 -5.75 6.18
C ALA A 63 -19.61 -5.76 6.99
N GLU A 64 -20.16 -4.59 7.31
CA GLU A 64 -21.45 -4.45 7.98
C GLU A 64 -22.59 -5.06 7.15
N LEU A 65 -22.66 -4.75 5.86
CA LEU A 65 -23.71 -5.22 4.94
C LEU A 65 -23.69 -6.74 4.75
N THR A 66 -22.51 -7.34 4.69
CA THR A 66 -22.34 -8.79 4.49
C THR A 66 -22.38 -9.57 5.79
N GLY A 67 -22.33 -8.90 6.95
CA GLY A 67 -22.15 -9.53 8.26
C GLY A 67 -20.75 -10.15 8.42
N ALA A 68 -19.78 -9.75 7.60
CA ALA A 68 -18.42 -10.27 7.69
C ALA A 68 -17.73 -9.76 8.95
N ARG A 69 -17.11 -10.68 9.72
CA ARG A 69 -16.34 -10.33 10.91
C ARG A 69 -15.11 -9.48 10.58
N PHE A 70 -14.55 -9.66 9.38
CA PHE A 70 -13.37 -8.95 8.89
C PHE A 70 -13.58 -8.59 7.43
N GLY A 71 -13.05 -7.45 7.00
CA GLY A 71 -13.06 -7.02 5.61
C GLY A 71 -11.76 -6.29 5.27
N ALA A 72 -11.33 -6.37 4.02
CA ALA A 72 -10.16 -5.64 3.55
C ALA A 72 -10.23 -5.36 2.04
N ILE A 73 -9.55 -4.29 1.62
CA ILE A 73 -9.23 -3.98 0.23
C ILE A 73 -7.72 -3.82 0.11
N ASN A 74 -7.16 -4.43 -0.93
CA ASN A 74 -5.77 -4.28 -1.33
C ASN A 74 -5.72 -3.68 -2.74
N VAL A 75 -5.07 -2.53 -2.87
CA VAL A 75 -4.85 -1.85 -4.15
C VAL A 75 -3.43 -2.19 -4.62
N LEU A 76 -3.30 -2.59 -5.87
CA LEU A 76 -2.03 -2.99 -6.47
C LEU A 76 -1.58 -1.99 -7.54
N ASP A 77 -0.27 -1.81 -7.70
CA ASP A 77 0.29 -1.14 -8.88
C ASP A 77 0.32 -2.09 -10.10
N ASN A 78 0.81 -1.56 -11.23
CA ASN A 78 0.97 -2.33 -12.48
C ASN A 78 2.02 -3.47 -12.42
N ARG A 79 2.78 -3.57 -11.33
CA ARG A 79 3.73 -4.66 -11.05
C ARG A 79 3.18 -5.65 -10.02
N GLY A 80 1.95 -5.45 -9.53
CA GLY A 80 1.31 -6.30 -8.53
C GLY A 80 1.77 -6.02 -7.10
N ALA A 81 2.46 -4.90 -6.85
CA ALA A 81 2.86 -4.51 -5.50
C ALA A 81 1.72 -3.77 -4.80
N SER A 82 1.49 -4.07 -3.52
CA SER A 82 0.49 -3.39 -2.68
C SER A 82 0.85 -1.92 -2.51
N THR A 83 0.01 -1.02 -3.00
CA THR A 83 0.13 0.43 -2.81
C THR A 83 -0.72 0.93 -1.66
N THR A 84 -1.85 0.29 -1.39
CA THR A 84 -2.77 0.68 -0.32
C THR A 84 -3.47 -0.56 0.22
N PHE A 85 -3.47 -0.71 1.54
CA PHE A 85 -4.16 -1.80 2.21
C PHE A 85 -5.04 -1.25 3.33
N VAL A 86 -6.35 -1.45 3.20
CA VAL A 86 -7.37 -0.99 4.15
C VAL A 86 -8.09 -2.20 4.71
N TYR A 87 -8.33 -2.23 6.02
CA TYR A 87 -8.97 -3.36 6.69
C TYR A 87 -9.90 -2.92 7.82
N THR A 88 -10.83 -3.79 8.21
CA THR A 88 -11.73 -3.60 9.36
C THR A 88 -11.96 -4.90 10.13
N GLY A 89 -12.42 -4.79 11.38
CA GLY A 89 -12.75 -5.91 12.26
C GLY A 89 -11.58 -6.56 12.99
N VAL A 90 -10.33 -6.31 12.55
CA VAL A 90 -9.11 -6.81 13.21
C VAL A 90 -8.62 -5.78 14.24
N PRO A 91 -8.37 -6.16 15.50
CA PRO A 91 -7.74 -5.26 16.48
C PRO A 91 -6.39 -4.77 16.00
N THR A 92 -6.11 -3.48 16.16
CA THR A 92 -4.86 -2.85 15.68
C THR A 92 -3.60 -3.54 16.21
N ALA A 93 -3.63 -4.08 17.43
CA ALA A 93 -2.51 -4.85 17.99
C ALA A 93 -2.20 -6.11 17.17
N ILE A 94 -3.23 -6.81 16.69
CA ILE A 94 -3.09 -7.99 15.83
C ILE A 94 -2.67 -7.56 14.43
N ALA A 95 -3.26 -6.50 13.89
CA ALA A 95 -2.92 -6.00 12.57
C ALA A 95 -1.44 -5.54 12.49
N ARG A 96 -0.89 -4.97 13.55
CA ARG A 96 0.55 -4.62 13.64
C ARG A 96 1.48 -5.82 13.62
N MET A 97 0.99 -7.04 13.86
CA MET A 97 1.78 -8.26 13.73
C MET A 97 1.96 -8.68 12.26
N LEU A 98 1.11 -8.20 11.34
CA LEU A 98 1.36 -8.30 9.90
C LEU A 98 2.54 -7.40 9.57
N ALA A 99 3.75 -7.97 9.66
CA ALA A 99 5.01 -7.26 9.43
C ALA A 99 5.09 -6.61 8.04
N ARG A 100 4.26 -7.05 7.09
CA ARG A 100 4.13 -6.52 5.73
C ARG A 100 2.66 -6.58 5.30
N PRO A 101 2.20 -5.65 4.44
CA PRO A 101 0.90 -5.79 3.81
C PRO A 101 0.85 -7.10 3.01
N PRO A 102 -0.34 -7.72 2.91
CA PRO A 102 -0.48 -8.94 2.13
C PRO A 102 -0.15 -8.68 0.67
N HIS A 103 0.85 -9.41 0.17
CA HIS A 103 1.11 -9.52 -1.26
C HIS A 103 0.22 -10.62 -1.84
N ALA A 104 -0.02 -10.60 -3.15
CA ALA A 104 -0.74 -11.65 -3.89
C ALA A 104 0.06 -12.97 -3.92
N GLN A 105 0.33 -13.53 -2.74
CA GLN A 105 1.07 -14.75 -2.49
C GLN A 105 0.19 -15.73 -1.71
N GLY A 106 0.51 -17.01 -1.82
CA GLY A 106 -0.31 -18.06 -1.23
C GLY A 106 -1.74 -18.02 -1.80
N VAL A 107 -2.75 -18.09 -0.93
CA VAL A 107 -4.17 -18.09 -1.37
C VAL A 107 -4.58 -16.77 -2.01
N LEU A 108 -4.05 -15.64 -1.55
CA LEU A 108 -4.40 -14.34 -2.13
C LEU A 108 -3.93 -14.24 -3.59
N GLY A 109 -2.84 -14.93 -3.94
CA GLY A 109 -2.37 -15.04 -5.33
C GLY A 109 -3.16 -16.04 -6.18
N GLN A 110 -4.25 -16.61 -5.67
CA GLN A 110 -5.14 -17.51 -6.40
C GLN A 110 -6.52 -16.88 -6.66
N ILE A 111 -6.71 -15.62 -6.26
CA ILE A 111 -7.91 -14.85 -6.60
C ILE A 111 -7.90 -14.65 -8.12
N PRO A 112 -8.95 -15.04 -8.85
CA PRO A 112 -9.01 -14.87 -10.30
C PRO A 112 -9.17 -13.39 -10.66
N ASP A 113 -8.68 -12.99 -11.83
CA ASP A 113 -8.87 -11.62 -12.36
C ASP A 113 -10.35 -11.26 -12.55
N GLU A 114 -11.19 -12.28 -12.80
CA GLU A 114 -12.64 -12.14 -12.92
C GLU A 114 -13.36 -13.09 -11.94
N GLY A 115 -14.39 -12.57 -11.26
CA GLY A 115 -15.22 -13.33 -10.34
C GLY A 115 -14.72 -13.31 -8.90
N ALA A 116 -14.99 -14.37 -8.14
CA ALA A 116 -14.69 -14.44 -6.72
C ALA A 116 -14.17 -15.83 -6.32
N LEU A 117 -13.15 -15.85 -5.46
CA LEU A 117 -12.68 -17.06 -4.78
C LEU A 117 -13.37 -17.18 -3.41
N ARG A 118 -14.27 -18.15 -3.27
CA ARG A 118 -14.93 -18.46 -2.00
C ARG A 118 -14.43 -19.79 -1.45
N LEU A 119 -13.91 -19.77 -0.23
CA LEU A 119 -13.37 -20.93 0.45
C LEU A 119 -14.16 -21.21 1.73
N THR A 120 -14.51 -22.48 1.96
CA THR A 120 -15.11 -22.91 3.24
C THR A 120 -14.08 -22.86 4.38
N ASP A 121 -12.82 -23.16 4.06
CA ASP A 121 -11.72 -23.18 5.02
C ASP A 121 -10.43 -22.77 4.30
N LEU A 122 -9.91 -21.59 4.65
CA LEU A 122 -8.69 -21.03 4.06
C LEU A 122 -7.47 -21.93 4.29
N THR A 123 -7.40 -22.59 5.46
CA THR A 123 -6.23 -23.38 5.89
C THR A 123 -6.07 -24.69 5.13
N LYS A 124 -7.15 -25.15 4.48
CA LYS A 124 -7.16 -26.37 3.66
C LYS A 124 -6.81 -26.10 2.20
N HIS A 125 -6.69 -24.84 1.80
CA HIS A 125 -6.34 -24.52 0.42
C HIS A 125 -4.88 -24.91 0.14
N PRO A 126 -4.56 -25.58 -0.98
CA PRO A 126 -3.19 -26.02 -1.28
C PRO A 126 -2.15 -24.89 -1.32
N ALA A 127 -2.58 -23.68 -1.65
CA ALA A 127 -1.74 -22.48 -1.66
C ALA A 127 -1.63 -21.77 -0.30
N PHE A 128 -2.19 -22.30 0.79
CA PHE A 128 -2.10 -21.68 2.12
C PHE A 128 -0.67 -21.63 2.64
N ARG A 129 -0.24 -20.47 3.18
CA ARG A 129 1.14 -20.22 3.64
C ARG A 129 1.26 -19.60 5.03
N GLY A 130 0.15 -19.48 5.77
CA GLY A 130 0.09 -18.74 7.04
C GLY A 130 0.13 -17.24 6.84
#